data_AF-Q6CNK4-F1
#
_entry.id   AF-Q6CNK4-F1
#
_cell.length_a   1.000
_cell.length_b   1.000
_cell.length_c   1.000
_cell.angle_alpha   90.00
_cell.angle_beta   90.00
_cell.angle_gamma   90.00
#
_symmetry.space_group_name_H-M   'P 1'
#
loop_
_entity.id
_entity.type
_entity.pdbx_description
1 polymer ?
#
loop_
_entity_poly.entity_id
_entity_poly.type
_entity_poly.pdbx_seq_one_letter_code
_entity_poly.pdbx_strand_id
1 'polypeptide(L)'
;MNSSSNGNRFGIQKLEAHDVGNVDEHPLAIVNGVSMMDSQEMIELDVARLHSGQLNGPQEENALRQILVNWVKRNGVGYKQGMHEICLVLYLENDKDVDECYKRFDNVMKWLYPLFYRDSGVNEWIKNDFSPMLRKMSPRRLYEIIVVKFQISHAVWCIRWCRLLFIRELSGPDQYLPIWYELFDIENKGKFIACVTIVMLMCIVPQLTEAQDESECLYLLLNYPKLCVPIEKVVGWAKIMYDYRAVNTIDSQHADSDADANASPLEEEILQGSNGEWYKKYKDYDVNRLRMEMRLKRRAKWRLSK
;
A
#
# COMPACT_ATOMS: atom_id res chain seq x y z
N MET A 1 45.80 17.64 47.52
CA MET A 1 44.39 17.90 47.17
C MET A 1 44.28 17.69 45.68
N ASN A 2 43.83 16.48 45.30
CA ASN A 2 43.88 15.95 43.95
C ASN A 2 42.59 16.27 43.16
N SER A 3 42.81 16.50 41.87
CA SER A 3 41.91 16.44 40.71
C SER A 3 40.76 15.41 40.79
N SER A 4 39.63 15.69 40.11
CA SER A 4 39.06 14.83 39.02
C SER A 4 37.73 15.34 38.44
N SER A 5 37.72 15.46 37.10
CA SER A 5 36.67 15.09 36.12
C SER A 5 35.18 15.28 36.42
N ASN A 6 34.53 16.19 35.66
CA ASN A 6 33.10 16.16 35.36
C ASN A 6 32.85 15.32 34.09
N GLY A 7 32.20 14.17 34.26
CA GLY A 7 31.79 13.26 33.19
C GLY A 7 30.27 13.27 32.98
N ASN A 8 29.88 13.22 31.70
CA ASN A 8 28.58 12.93 31.11
C ASN A 8 27.58 12.11 31.94
N ARG A 9 26.28 12.45 31.83
CA ARG A 9 25.24 11.48 31.41
C ARG A 9 23.92 12.14 31.02
N PHE A 10 23.60 12.02 29.73
CA PHE A 10 22.27 12.22 29.15
C PHE A 10 21.26 11.27 29.81
N GLY A 11 20.14 11.82 30.28
CA GLY A 11 19.02 11.07 30.83
C GLY A 11 18.18 10.46 29.72
N ILE A 12 18.20 9.13 29.62
CA ILE A 12 17.22 8.34 28.86
C ILE A 12 16.00 8.18 29.76
N GLN A 13 14.87 8.80 29.38
CA GLN A 13 13.58 8.52 30.01
C GLN A 13 13.10 7.13 29.58
N LYS A 14 12.97 6.23 30.57
CA LYS A 14 12.24 4.96 30.48
C LYS A 14 10.79 5.26 30.09
N LEU A 15 10.34 4.71 28.96
CA LEU A 15 8.91 4.51 28.72
C LEU A 15 8.47 3.27 29.48
N GLU A 16 7.49 3.46 30.36
CA GLU A 16 6.91 2.42 31.21
C GLU A 16 6.15 1.39 30.37
N ALA A 17 6.41 0.13 30.67
CA ALA A 17 5.72 -1.01 30.08
C ALA A 17 4.29 -1.05 30.61
N HIS A 18 3.31 -0.89 29.70
CA HIS A 18 1.94 -1.27 29.99
C HIS A 18 1.82 -2.80 29.93
N ASP A 19 1.70 -3.37 31.12
CA ASP A 19 1.03 -4.62 31.52
C ASP A 19 0.44 -5.45 30.36
N VAL A 20 1.21 -6.44 29.89
CA VAL A 20 0.72 -7.53 29.05
C VAL A 20 0.57 -8.73 29.98
N GLY A 21 -0.69 -9.05 30.29
CA GLY A 21 -1.05 -10.11 31.23
C GLY A 21 -0.36 -11.44 30.96
N ASN A 22 -0.10 -12.16 32.05
CA ASN A 22 0.45 -13.50 32.16
C ASN A 22 0.09 -14.42 30.98
N VAL A 23 1.12 -14.94 30.32
CA VAL A 23 1.02 -16.09 29.41
C VAL A 23 1.69 -17.27 30.11
N ASP A 24 0.87 -18.11 30.74
CA ASP A 24 1.32 -19.37 31.33
C ASP A 24 1.59 -20.42 30.24
N GLU A 25 2.84 -20.92 30.28
CA GLU A 25 3.37 -22.26 30.04
C GLU A 25 3.02 -23.11 28.78
N HIS A 26 4.09 -23.53 28.10
CA HIS A 26 4.21 -24.48 26.98
C HIS A 26 4.25 -25.93 27.54
N PRO A 27 3.59 -26.97 26.96
CA PRO A 27 4.23 -27.75 25.88
C PRO A 27 3.31 -28.50 24.88
N LEU A 28 3.63 -28.30 23.59
CA LEU A 28 3.34 -29.12 22.39
C LEU A 28 1.87 -29.30 21.95
N ALA A 29 1.63 -28.81 20.72
CA ALA A 29 0.47 -28.99 19.84
C ALA A 29 -0.79 -28.18 20.21
N ILE A 30 -1.19 -27.30 19.28
CA ILE A 30 -2.26 -26.29 19.37
C ILE A 30 -1.82 -25.03 20.14
N VAL A 31 -1.04 -24.18 19.47
CA VAL A 31 -0.98 -22.76 19.83
C VAL A 31 -2.20 -22.11 19.18
N ASN A 32 -3.22 -21.75 19.98
CA ASN A 32 -4.36 -20.92 19.58
C ASN A 32 -5.25 -21.42 18.42
N GLY A 33 -5.45 -22.74 18.25
CA GLY A 33 -6.30 -23.26 17.16
C GLY A 33 -5.72 -23.08 15.76
N VAL A 34 -4.45 -22.69 15.65
CA VAL A 34 -3.72 -22.58 14.39
C VAL A 34 -3.13 -23.94 14.04
N SER A 35 -3.58 -24.54 12.94
CA SER A 35 -2.93 -25.74 12.39
C SER A 35 -1.57 -25.36 11.80
N MET A 36 -0.51 -25.78 12.49
CA MET A 36 0.87 -25.61 12.00
C MET A 36 1.12 -26.42 10.72
N MET A 37 0.45 -27.56 10.58
CA MET A 37 0.53 -28.41 9.40
C MET A 37 -0.03 -27.67 8.17
N ASP A 38 -1.23 -27.09 8.30
CA ASP A 38 -1.86 -26.32 7.23
C ASP A 38 -1.00 -25.09 6.87
N SER A 39 -0.40 -24.43 7.86
CA SER A 39 0.48 -23.29 7.62
C SER A 39 1.75 -23.68 6.86
N GLN A 40 2.36 -24.82 7.18
CA GLN A 40 3.54 -25.32 6.47
C GLN A 40 3.21 -25.69 5.02
N GLU A 41 2.12 -26.42 4.79
CA GLU A 41 1.68 -26.80 3.44
C GLU A 41 1.39 -25.56 2.57
N MET A 42 0.69 -24.55 3.13
CA MET A 42 0.45 -23.30 2.42
C MET A 42 1.74 -22.53 2.10
N ILE A 43 2.69 -22.48 3.03
CA ILE A 43 3.99 -21.84 2.82
C ILE A 43 4.74 -22.54 1.69
N GLU A 44 4.77 -23.88 1.68
CA GLU A 44 5.44 -24.65 0.63
C GLU A 44 4.83 -24.40 -0.75
N LEU A 45 3.50 -24.44 -0.83
CA LEU A 45 2.77 -24.17 -2.08
C LEU A 45 3.03 -22.75 -2.60
N ASP A 46 3.01 -21.75 -1.74
CA ASP A 46 3.19 -20.36 -2.15
C ASP A 46 4.65 -20.02 -2.49
N VAL A 47 5.62 -20.53 -1.72
CA VAL A 47 7.04 -20.35 -2.05
C VAL A 47 7.36 -21.04 -3.38
N ALA A 48 6.82 -22.22 -3.64
CA ALA A 48 7.01 -22.92 -4.92
C ALA A 48 6.38 -22.20 -6.12
N ARG A 49 5.42 -21.29 -5.89
CA ARG A 49 4.81 -20.44 -6.94
C ARG A 49 5.64 -19.20 -7.27
N LEU A 50 6.64 -18.84 -6.46
CA LEU A 50 7.58 -17.79 -6.80
C LEU A 50 8.32 -18.23 -8.07
N HIS A 51 8.27 -17.40 -9.12
CA HIS A 51 8.78 -17.80 -10.42
C HIS A 51 10.29 -18.09 -10.34
N SER A 52 10.77 -19.07 -11.10
CA SER A 52 12.18 -19.50 -11.14
C SER A 52 13.19 -18.41 -11.55
N GLY A 53 12.72 -17.23 -11.96
CA GLY A 53 13.57 -16.06 -12.20
C GLY A 53 13.84 -15.20 -10.95
N GLN A 54 13.11 -15.40 -9.85
CA GLN A 54 13.25 -14.61 -8.60
C GLN A 54 14.12 -15.29 -7.55
N LEU A 55 14.24 -16.63 -7.62
CA LEU A 55 15.01 -17.45 -6.70
C LEU A 55 16.00 -18.31 -7.48
N ASN A 56 17.23 -18.41 -6.99
CA ASN A 56 18.30 -19.18 -7.63
C ASN A 56 18.30 -20.67 -7.25
N GLY A 57 17.13 -21.23 -6.91
CA GLY A 57 16.92 -22.65 -6.67
C GLY A 57 16.57 -23.04 -5.23
N PRO A 58 16.62 -24.35 -4.91
CA PRO A 58 16.01 -24.91 -3.70
C PRO A 58 16.57 -24.36 -2.38
N GLN A 59 17.82 -23.90 -2.36
CA GLN A 59 18.42 -23.34 -1.16
C GLN A 59 17.72 -22.04 -0.73
N GLU A 60 17.40 -21.15 -1.67
CA GLU A 60 16.73 -19.89 -1.37
C GLU A 60 15.24 -20.11 -1.05
N GLU A 61 14.60 -21.08 -1.70
CA GLU A 61 13.25 -21.52 -1.29
C GLU A 61 13.24 -22.02 0.15
N ASN A 62 14.21 -22.86 0.53
CA ASN A 62 14.32 -23.37 1.90
C ASN A 62 14.56 -22.26 2.91
N ALA A 63 15.37 -21.25 2.57
CA ALA A 63 15.58 -20.07 3.41
C ALA A 63 14.27 -19.31 3.65
N LEU A 64 13.49 -19.03 2.61
CA LEU A 64 12.19 -18.36 2.75
C LEU A 64 11.20 -19.19 3.58
N ARG A 65 11.12 -20.50 3.33
CA ARG A 65 10.28 -21.41 4.11
C ARG A 65 10.69 -21.39 5.59
N GLN A 66 12.00 -21.43 5.89
CA GLN A 66 12.52 -21.37 7.24
C GLN A 66 12.10 -20.07 7.95
N ILE A 67 12.25 -18.92 7.29
CA ILE A 67 11.88 -17.61 7.85
C ILE A 67 10.38 -17.58 8.17
N LEU A 68 9.52 -17.94 7.21
CA LEU A 68 8.07 -17.91 7.35
C LEU A 68 7.57 -18.88 8.45
N VAL A 69 8.07 -20.12 8.44
CA VAL A 69 7.70 -21.13 9.45
C VAL A 69 8.15 -20.70 10.84
N ASN A 70 9.36 -20.17 10.98
CA ASN A 70 9.85 -19.66 12.26
C ASN A 70 9.04 -18.47 12.75
N TRP A 71 8.59 -17.59 11.84
CA TRP A 71 7.77 -16.44 12.20
C TRP A 71 6.39 -16.87 12.71
N VAL A 72 5.72 -17.78 11.99
CA VAL A 72 4.43 -18.38 12.38
C VAL A 72 4.55 -19.05 13.75
N LYS A 73 5.57 -19.90 13.94
CA LYS A 73 5.81 -20.61 15.22
C LYS A 73 6.00 -19.64 16.38
N ARG A 74 6.83 -18.60 16.19
CA ARG A 74 7.16 -17.64 17.25
C ARG A 74 5.99 -16.73 17.62
N ASN A 75 5.18 -16.33 16.65
CA ASN A 75 4.08 -15.39 16.87
C ASN A 75 2.74 -16.09 17.19
N GLY A 76 2.65 -17.41 17.05
CA GLY A 76 1.44 -18.17 17.38
C GLY A 76 0.24 -17.81 16.50
N VAL A 77 0.48 -17.38 15.26
CA VAL A 77 -0.55 -17.01 14.27
C VAL A 77 -0.34 -17.76 12.96
N GLY A 78 -1.44 -18.10 12.28
CA GLY A 78 -1.39 -18.89 11.04
C GLY A 78 -0.87 -18.12 9.84
N TYR A 79 -0.21 -18.81 8.92
CA TYR A 79 0.25 -18.20 7.67
C TYR A 79 -0.91 -17.59 6.86
N LYS A 80 -0.65 -16.46 6.19
CA LYS A 80 -1.57 -15.82 5.24
C LYS A 80 -0.91 -15.64 3.88
N GLN A 81 -1.64 -16.01 2.83
CA GLN A 81 -1.19 -15.83 1.45
C GLN A 81 -0.75 -14.38 1.20
N GLY A 82 0.39 -14.22 0.53
CA GLY A 82 1.03 -12.94 0.26
C GLY A 82 2.25 -12.65 1.15
N MET A 83 2.34 -13.25 2.34
CA MET A 83 3.49 -13.08 3.24
C MET A 83 4.81 -13.54 2.59
N HIS A 84 4.78 -14.58 1.75
CA HIS A 84 5.95 -15.09 1.04
C HIS A 84 6.57 -14.05 0.08
N GLU A 85 5.75 -13.16 -0.49
CA GLU A 85 6.23 -12.12 -1.41
C GLU A 85 6.98 -11.01 -0.67
N ILE A 86 6.42 -10.59 0.47
CA ILE A 86 7.09 -9.63 1.36
C ILE A 86 8.40 -10.22 1.86
N CYS A 87 8.38 -11.49 2.29
CA CYS A 87 9.56 -12.21 2.73
C CYS A 87 10.62 -12.30 1.62
N LEU A 88 10.22 -12.57 0.37
CA LEU A 88 11.12 -12.60 -0.77
C LEU A 88 11.81 -11.25 -0.98
N VAL A 89 11.04 -10.15 -1.00
CA VAL A 89 11.61 -8.80 -1.18
C VAL A 89 12.62 -8.50 -0.08
N LEU A 90 12.27 -8.74 1.18
CA LEU A 90 13.18 -8.50 2.30
C LEU A 90 14.41 -9.42 2.25
N TYR A 91 14.26 -10.67 1.82
CA TYR A 91 15.38 -11.58 1.70
C TYR A 91 16.38 -11.10 0.64
N LEU A 92 15.89 -10.64 -0.51
CA LEU A 92 16.74 -10.09 -1.57
C LEU A 92 17.42 -8.79 -1.15
N GLU A 93 16.70 -7.90 -0.45
CA GLU A 93 17.23 -6.61 0.04
C GLU A 93 18.27 -6.74 1.16
N ASN A 94 18.36 -7.89 1.83
CA ASN A 94 19.30 -8.13 2.92
C ASN A 94 20.40 -9.12 2.50
N ASP A 95 20.83 -9.06 1.23
CA ASP A 95 21.90 -9.89 0.69
C ASP A 95 21.69 -11.39 0.93
N LYS A 96 20.42 -11.82 1.00
CA LYS A 96 20.02 -13.21 1.26
C LYS A 96 20.44 -13.72 2.64
N ASP A 97 20.64 -12.82 3.60
CA ASP A 97 20.86 -13.16 5.01
C ASP A 97 19.55 -13.54 5.70
N VAL A 98 19.49 -14.76 6.22
CA VAL A 98 18.29 -15.33 6.83
C VAL A 98 17.91 -14.63 8.13
N ASP A 99 18.89 -14.31 8.96
CA ASP A 99 18.66 -13.75 10.29
C ASP A 99 18.25 -12.28 10.20
N GLU A 100 18.89 -11.52 9.31
CA GLU A 100 18.55 -10.12 9.07
C GLU A 100 17.21 -9.99 8.36
N CYS A 101 16.94 -10.85 7.36
CA CYS A 101 15.63 -10.92 6.73
C CYS A 101 14.54 -11.24 7.77
N TYR A 102 14.76 -12.20 8.67
CA TYR A 102 13.80 -12.52 9.73
C TYR A 102 13.49 -11.32 10.62
N LYS A 103 14.50 -10.58 11.08
CA LYS A 103 14.30 -9.38 11.93
C LYS A 103 13.48 -8.32 11.19
N ARG A 104 13.82 -8.05 9.93
CA ARG A 104 13.08 -7.08 9.12
C ARG A 104 11.66 -7.54 8.85
N PHE A 105 11.48 -8.81 8.48
CA PHE A 105 10.17 -9.42 8.26
C PHE A 105 9.31 -9.36 9.51
N ASP A 106 9.86 -9.65 10.69
CA ASP A 106 9.13 -9.54 11.95
C ASP A 106 8.63 -8.12 12.22
N ASN A 107 9.50 -7.11 12.03
CA ASN A 107 9.10 -5.71 12.14
C ASN A 107 8.04 -5.33 11.09
N VAL A 108 8.20 -5.84 9.87
CA VAL A 108 7.27 -5.66 8.75
C VAL A 108 6.00 -6.53 8.89
N MET A 109 5.90 -7.43 9.85
CA MET A 109 4.62 -8.09 10.11
C MET A 109 3.87 -7.46 11.26
N LYS A 110 4.55 -6.82 12.21
CA LYS A 110 3.91 -6.06 13.31
C LYS A 110 3.01 -4.93 12.80
N TRP A 111 3.49 -4.12 11.86
CA TRP A 111 2.70 -3.02 11.27
C TRP A 111 1.57 -3.49 10.33
N LEU A 112 1.73 -4.62 9.64
CA LEU A 112 0.77 -5.17 8.68
C LEU A 112 -0.22 -6.14 9.33
N TYR A 113 0.03 -6.52 10.59
CA TYR A 113 -0.80 -7.44 11.34
C TYR A 113 -2.30 -7.10 11.27
N PRO A 114 -2.73 -5.83 11.50
CA PRO A 114 -4.14 -5.49 11.39
C PRO A 114 -4.70 -5.74 10.00
N LEU A 115 -3.92 -5.53 8.94
CA LEU A 115 -4.36 -5.73 7.57
C LEU A 115 -4.50 -7.22 7.22
N PHE A 116 -3.63 -8.09 7.72
CA PHE A 116 -3.67 -9.53 7.43
C PHE A 116 -4.67 -10.32 8.29
N TYR A 117 -4.79 -9.98 9.57
CA TYR A 117 -5.44 -10.85 10.54
C TYR A 117 -6.77 -10.32 11.09
N ARG A 118 -7.07 -9.03 10.96
CA ARG A 118 -8.39 -8.50 11.32
C ARG A 118 -9.31 -8.56 10.11
N ASP A 119 -10.46 -9.20 10.24
CA ASP A 119 -11.48 -9.27 9.18
C ASP A 119 -11.92 -7.87 8.71
N SER A 120 -11.91 -6.89 9.63
CA SER A 120 -12.22 -5.50 9.36
C SER A 120 -11.01 -4.63 9.02
N GLY A 121 -9.77 -5.11 9.11
CA GLY A 121 -8.58 -4.25 9.11
C GLY A 121 -8.45 -3.33 7.89
N VAL A 122 -8.62 -3.89 6.69
CA VAL A 122 -8.63 -3.11 5.44
C VAL A 122 -9.84 -2.20 5.35
N ASN A 123 -11.01 -2.65 5.81
CA ASN A 123 -12.24 -1.84 5.81
C ASN A 123 -12.14 -0.65 6.77
N GLU A 124 -11.51 -0.82 7.93
CA GLU A 124 -11.22 0.23 8.89
C GLU A 124 -10.25 1.25 8.30
N TRP A 125 -9.15 0.80 7.70
CA TRP A 125 -8.23 1.68 6.98
C TRP A 125 -8.93 2.43 5.84
N ILE A 126 -9.77 1.76 5.05
CA ILE A 126 -10.57 2.40 3.99
C ILE A 126 -11.44 3.51 4.57
N LYS A 127 -12.12 3.24 5.69
CA LYS A 127 -13.04 4.17 6.33
C LYS A 127 -12.32 5.36 6.98
N ASN A 128 -11.21 5.11 7.66
CA ASN A 128 -10.56 6.09 8.54
C ASN A 128 -9.50 6.92 7.80
N ASP A 129 -8.82 6.33 6.82
CA ASP A 129 -7.70 6.96 6.12
C ASP A 129 -8.02 7.21 4.65
N PHE A 130 -8.27 6.15 3.88
CA PHE A 130 -8.34 6.25 2.42
C PHE A 130 -9.55 7.04 1.91
N SER A 131 -10.76 6.69 2.30
CA SER A 131 -11.98 7.34 1.78
C SER A 131 -12.07 8.83 2.15
N PRO A 132 -11.75 9.25 3.40
CA PRO A 132 -11.69 10.66 3.75
C PRO A 132 -10.65 11.42 2.90
N MET A 133 -9.50 10.81 2.64
CA MET A 133 -8.47 11.44 1.80
C MET A 133 -8.88 11.48 0.34
N LEU A 134 -9.48 10.42 -0.20
CA LEU A 134 -10.00 10.39 -1.56
C LEU A 134 -11.05 11.49 -1.76
N ARG A 135 -11.97 11.67 -0.80
CA ARG A 135 -12.99 12.71 -0.87
C ARG A 135 -12.41 14.13 -0.84
N LYS A 136 -11.38 14.37 -0.01
CA LYS A 136 -10.84 15.73 0.24
C LYS A 136 -9.70 16.13 -0.68
N MET A 137 -8.90 15.17 -1.15
CA MET A 137 -7.61 15.43 -1.80
C MET A 137 -7.53 14.92 -3.23
N SER A 138 -8.54 14.19 -3.71
CA SER A 138 -8.56 13.75 -5.10
C SER A 138 -9.29 14.73 -6.00
N PRO A 139 -8.94 14.76 -7.31
CA PRO A 139 -9.76 15.41 -8.31
C PRO A 139 -11.23 15.07 -8.09
N ARG A 140 -12.10 16.07 -8.14
CA ARG A 140 -13.54 15.87 -8.14
C ARG A 140 -13.95 14.74 -9.11
N ARG A 141 -13.26 14.66 -10.26
CA ARG A 141 -13.41 13.60 -11.25
C ARG A 141 -13.11 12.19 -10.71
N LEU A 142 -12.02 12.00 -9.96
CA LEU A 142 -11.62 10.68 -9.46
C LEU A 142 -12.66 10.14 -8.49
N TYR A 143 -13.09 10.96 -7.53
CA TYR A 143 -14.16 10.62 -6.60
C TYR A 143 -15.48 10.31 -7.32
N GLU A 144 -15.90 11.18 -8.25
CA GLU A 144 -17.12 10.97 -9.03
C GLU A 144 -17.09 9.68 -9.87
N ILE A 145 -15.93 9.29 -10.42
CA ILE A 145 -15.78 8.07 -11.22
C ILE A 145 -15.80 6.83 -10.35
N ILE A 146 -14.92 6.75 -9.35
CA ILE A 146 -14.74 5.51 -8.58
C ILE A 146 -15.88 5.32 -7.58
N VAL A 147 -16.26 6.37 -6.84
CA VAL A 147 -17.20 6.27 -5.73
C VAL A 147 -18.64 6.44 -6.20
N VAL A 148 -18.95 7.51 -6.93
CA VAL A 148 -20.35 7.82 -7.29
C VAL A 148 -20.82 6.95 -8.45
N LYS A 149 -19.99 6.81 -9.49
CA LYS A 149 -20.42 6.20 -10.75
C LYS A 149 -20.29 4.69 -10.79
N PHE A 150 -19.13 4.15 -10.46
CA PHE A 150 -18.91 2.70 -10.51
C PHE A 150 -19.24 2.01 -9.19
N GLN A 151 -19.24 2.73 -8.06
CA GLN A 151 -19.58 2.18 -6.74
C GLN A 151 -18.77 0.92 -6.37
N ILE A 152 -17.52 0.84 -6.88
CA ILE A 152 -16.65 -0.32 -6.65
C ILE A 152 -16.32 -0.37 -5.16
N SER A 153 -16.60 -1.52 -4.55
CA SER A 153 -16.12 -1.81 -3.20
C SER A 153 -14.60 -1.71 -3.15
N HIS A 154 -14.10 -0.71 -2.42
CA HIS A 154 -12.67 -0.45 -2.33
C HIS A 154 -11.90 -1.63 -1.72
N ALA A 155 -12.56 -2.41 -0.85
CA ALA A 155 -11.98 -3.58 -0.21
C ALA A 155 -11.47 -4.63 -1.20
N VAL A 156 -12.12 -4.79 -2.35
CA VAL A 156 -11.81 -5.83 -3.34
C VAL A 156 -10.40 -5.66 -3.93
N TRP A 157 -9.97 -4.42 -4.15
CA TRP A 157 -8.67 -4.13 -4.75
C TRP A 157 -7.66 -3.58 -3.75
N CYS A 158 -8.08 -2.76 -2.77
CA CYS A 158 -7.18 -2.22 -1.74
C CYS A 158 -6.53 -3.31 -0.88
N ILE A 159 -7.24 -4.42 -0.63
CA ILE A 159 -6.71 -5.52 0.18
C ILE A 159 -5.35 -6.01 -0.33
N ARG A 160 -5.21 -6.12 -1.65
CA ARG A 160 -3.98 -6.58 -2.28
C ARG A 160 -2.91 -5.50 -2.26
N TRP A 161 -3.27 -4.27 -2.66
CA TRP A 161 -2.34 -3.13 -2.72
C TRP A 161 -1.70 -2.85 -1.35
N CYS A 162 -2.51 -2.85 -0.29
CA CYS A 162 -2.05 -2.52 1.07
C CYS A 162 -1.34 -3.70 1.75
N ARG A 163 -1.82 -4.94 1.60
CA ARG A 163 -1.15 -6.11 2.23
C ARG A 163 0.20 -6.41 1.58
N LEU A 164 0.29 -6.25 0.27
CA LEU A 164 1.52 -6.54 -0.48
C LEU A 164 2.36 -5.29 -0.75
N LEU A 165 2.01 -4.14 -0.16
CA LEU A 165 2.74 -2.88 -0.29
C LEU A 165 3.13 -2.58 -1.75
N PHE A 166 2.16 -2.72 -2.66
CA PHE A 166 2.27 -2.47 -4.09
C PHE A 166 3.18 -3.42 -4.91
N ILE A 167 3.67 -4.54 -4.34
CA ILE A 167 4.52 -5.52 -5.07
C ILE A 167 3.85 -6.01 -6.36
N ARG A 168 2.52 -6.16 -6.38
CA ARG A 168 1.77 -6.71 -7.53
C ARG A 168 1.32 -5.64 -8.53
N GLU A 169 1.40 -4.38 -8.15
CA GLU A 169 0.90 -3.24 -8.91
C GLU A 169 2.02 -2.53 -9.68
N LEU A 170 3.25 -2.63 -9.18
CA LEU A 170 4.43 -1.99 -9.73
C LEU A 170 5.36 -3.00 -10.40
N SER A 171 6.09 -2.57 -11.42
CA SER A 171 6.75 -3.48 -12.37
C SER A 171 8.02 -4.18 -11.82
N GLY A 172 8.53 -3.75 -10.66
CA GLY A 172 9.76 -4.29 -10.09
C GLY A 172 10.23 -3.57 -8.82
N PRO A 173 11.33 -4.06 -8.21
CA PRO A 173 11.89 -3.50 -6.98
C PRO A 173 12.25 -2.03 -7.09
N ASP A 174 12.73 -1.60 -8.26
CA ASP A 174 13.01 -0.21 -8.61
C ASP A 174 11.81 0.72 -8.45
N GLN A 175 10.58 0.18 -8.47
CA GLN A 175 9.36 0.96 -8.29
C GLN A 175 8.71 0.81 -6.91
N TYR A 176 8.67 -0.36 -6.29
CA TYR A 176 8.04 -0.48 -4.96
C TYR A 176 9.00 -0.18 -3.80
N LEU A 177 10.31 -0.43 -3.92
CA LEU A 177 11.26 -0.17 -2.83
C LEU A 177 11.37 1.31 -2.45
N PRO A 178 11.36 2.28 -3.39
CA PRO A 178 11.33 3.69 -3.03
C PRO A 178 10.15 4.07 -2.13
N ILE A 179 8.98 3.43 -2.31
CA ILE A 179 7.83 3.62 -1.42
C ILE A 179 8.10 2.99 -0.05
N TRP A 180 8.74 1.82 -0.01
CA TRP A 180 9.05 1.10 1.23
C TRP A 180 10.05 1.85 2.10
N TYR A 181 11.09 2.44 1.51
CA TYR A 181 12.07 3.25 2.24
C TYR A 181 11.38 4.40 2.98
N GLU A 182 10.47 5.11 2.32
CA GLU A 182 9.68 6.16 2.98
C GLU A 182 8.71 5.60 4.04
N LEU A 183 8.09 4.45 3.78
CA LEU A 183 7.21 3.79 4.76
C LEU A 183 7.93 3.40 6.05
N PHE A 184 9.19 2.99 5.96
CA PHE A 184 9.98 2.63 7.14
C PHE A 184 10.19 3.84 8.06
N ASP A 185 10.43 5.01 7.48
CA ASP A 185 10.73 6.24 8.22
C ASP A 185 9.49 7.06 8.62
N ILE A 186 8.32 6.80 8.02
CA ILE A 186 7.08 7.52 8.32
C ILE A 186 6.36 6.97 9.56
N GLU A 187 5.90 7.85 10.45
CA GLU A 187 5.12 7.47 11.63
C GLU A 187 3.77 6.83 11.28
N ASN A 188 2.92 7.54 10.53
CA ASN A 188 1.60 7.04 10.13
C ASN A 188 1.65 6.37 8.75
N LYS A 189 2.12 5.11 8.74
CA LYS A 189 2.23 4.28 7.53
C LYS A 189 0.90 4.13 6.78
N GLY A 190 -0.21 3.92 7.49
CA GLY A 190 -1.54 3.75 6.86
C GLY A 190 -1.96 4.98 6.05
N LYS A 191 -1.74 6.18 6.60
CA LYS A 191 -2.02 7.43 5.89
C LYS A 191 -1.10 7.63 4.68
N PHE A 192 0.18 7.28 4.78
CA PHE A 192 1.08 7.36 3.62
C PHE A 192 0.71 6.37 2.51
N ILE A 193 0.33 5.13 2.85
CA ILE A 193 -0.23 4.16 1.88
C ILE A 193 -1.45 4.76 1.17
N ALA A 194 -2.33 5.48 1.89
CA ALA A 194 -3.46 6.16 1.27
C ALA A 194 -3.02 7.29 0.31
N CYS A 195 -2.01 8.10 0.68
CA CYS A 195 -1.44 9.10 -0.23
C CYS A 195 -0.93 8.46 -1.52
N VAL A 196 -0.08 7.43 -1.40
CA VAL A 196 0.48 6.71 -2.57
C VAL A 196 -0.64 6.14 -3.44
N THR A 197 -1.64 5.51 -2.81
CA THR A 197 -2.80 4.95 -3.53
C THR A 197 -3.54 6.03 -4.31
N ILE A 198 -3.82 7.19 -3.72
CA ILE A 198 -4.53 8.28 -4.39
C ILE A 198 -3.69 8.85 -5.54
N VAL A 199 -2.39 9.08 -5.35
CA VAL A 199 -1.50 9.58 -6.41
C VAL A 199 -1.45 8.59 -7.57
N MET A 200 -1.31 7.29 -7.30
CA MET A 200 -1.37 6.25 -8.33
C MET A 200 -2.69 6.27 -9.08
N LEU A 201 -3.83 6.40 -8.38
CA LEU A 201 -5.13 6.54 -9.04
C LEU A 201 -5.22 7.79 -9.93
N MET A 202 -4.64 8.91 -9.51
CA MET A 202 -4.57 10.13 -10.33
C MET A 202 -3.77 9.91 -11.61
N CYS A 203 -2.66 9.16 -11.53
CA CYS A 203 -1.84 8.81 -12.69
C CYS A 203 -2.60 8.01 -13.75
N ILE A 204 -3.70 7.34 -13.39
CA ILE A 204 -4.49 6.50 -14.30
C ILE A 204 -5.91 7.04 -14.53
N VAL A 205 -6.17 8.30 -14.18
CA VAL A 205 -7.48 8.95 -14.40
C VAL A 205 -7.96 8.80 -15.85
N PRO A 206 -7.14 9.00 -16.91
CA PRO A 206 -7.60 8.80 -18.28
C PRO A 206 -8.19 7.41 -18.51
N GLN A 207 -7.50 6.35 -18.08
CA GLN A 207 -7.91 4.96 -18.24
C GLN A 207 -9.18 4.67 -17.43
N LEU A 208 -9.28 5.20 -16.21
CA LEU A 208 -10.49 5.11 -15.39
C LEU A 208 -11.69 5.79 -16.06
N THR A 209 -11.47 6.91 -16.76
CA THR A 209 -12.54 7.64 -17.46
C THR A 209 -13.01 6.92 -18.73
N GLU A 210 -12.12 6.13 -19.35
CA GLU A 210 -12.41 5.34 -20.54
C GLU A 210 -13.18 4.04 -20.25
N ALA A 211 -13.12 3.55 -19.00
CA ALA A 211 -13.86 2.37 -18.56
C ALA A 211 -15.38 2.53 -18.80
N GLN A 212 -15.99 1.50 -19.38
CA GLN A 212 -17.42 1.50 -19.71
C GLN A 212 -18.30 1.22 -18.50
N ASP A 213 -17.85 0.28 -17.68
CA ASP A 213 -18.58 -0.33 -16.58
C ASP A 213 -17.66 -0.63 -15.38
N GLU A 214 -18.28 -1.15 -14.33
CA GLU A 214 -17.62 -1.53 -13.08
C GLU A 214 -16.52 -2.58 -13.30
N SER A 215 -16.78 -3.55 -14.17
CA SER A 215 -15.87 -4.67 -14.45
C SER A 215 -14.57 -4.22 -15.14
N GLU A 216 -14.66 -3.36 -16.16
CA GLU A 216 -13.47 -2.79 -16.81
C GLU A 216 -12.65 -1.93 -15.83
N CYS A 217 -13.34 -1.15 -14.97
CA CYS A 217 -12.67 -0.34 -13.96
C CYS A 217 -12.00 -1.20 -12.88
N LEU A 218 -12.67 -2.22 -12.37
CA LEU A 218 -12.09 -3.16 -11.41
C LEU A 218 -10.92 -3.93 -12.02
N TYR A 219 -11.05 -4.36 -13.28
CA TYR A 219 -9.95 -4.99 -14.01
C TYR A 219 -8.71 -4.10 -14.07
N LEU A 220 -8.88 -2.81 -14.35
CA LEU A 220 -7.79 -1.83 -14.36
C LEU A 220 -7.14 -1.68 -12.98
N LEU A 221 -7.92 -1.67 -11.90
CA LEU A 221 -7.40 -1.57 -10.52
C LEU A 221 -6.67 -2.85 -10.08
N LEU A 222 -7.14 -4.02 -10.54
CA LEU A 222 -6.49 -5.31 -10.29
C LEU A 222 -5.31 -5.58 -11.23
N ASN A 223 -5.14 -4.81 -12.31
CA ASN A 223 -4.05 -4.91 -13.26
C ASN A 223 -3.52 -3.51 -13.56
N TYR A 224 -2.93 -2.90 -12.53
CA TYR A 224 -2.47 -1.50 -12.60
C TYR A 224 -1.53 -1.31 -13.80
N PRO A 225 -1.78 -0.31 -14.66
CA PRO A 225 -0.97 -0.12 -15.86
C PRO A 225 0.42 0.40 -15.50
N LYS A 226 1.38 0.18 -16.39
CA LYS A 226 2.74 0.69 -16.21
C LYS A 226 2.71 2.21 -16.00
N LEU A 227 3.42 2.68 -14.97
CA LEU A 227 3.56 4.11 -14.68
C LEU A 227 4.10 4.88 -15.90
N CYS A 228 3.46 5.99 -16.22
CA CYS A 228 3.90 6.92 -17.27
C CYS A 228 4.91 7.97 -16.75
N VAL A 229 5.19 7.95 -15.44
CA VAL A 229 6.12 8.85 -14.77
C VAL A 229 7.12 8.04 -13.93
N PRO A 230 8.32 8.58 -13.66
CA PRO A 230 9.25 7.97 -12.72
C PRO A 230 8.64 7.84 -11.32
N ILE A 231 8.99 6.77 -10.61
CA ILE A 231 8.46 6.48 -9.28
C ILE A 231 8.80 7.57 -8.26
N GLU A 232 9.95 8.23 -8.42
CA GLU A 232 10.42 9.29 -7.53
C GLU A 232 9.45 10.46 -7.52
N LYS A 233 8.78 10.74 -8.65
CA LYS A 233 7.71 11.74 -8.70
C LYS A 233 6.48 11.30 -7.93
N VAL A 234 6.06 10.04 -8.08
CA VAL A 234 4.91 9.47 -7.35
C VAL A 234 5.16 9.54 -5.84
N VAL A 235 6.35 9.14 -5.40
CA VAL A 235 6.76 9.22 -4.00
C VAL A 235 6.80 10.67 -3.52
N GLY A 236 7.40 11.58 -4.30
CA GLY A 236 7.45 13.01 -3.98
C GLY A 236 6.05 13.63 -3.80
N TRP A 237 5.13 13.37 -4.72
CA TRP A 237 3.75 13.83 -4.61
C TRP A 237 3.01 13.22 -3.42
N ALA A 238 3.24 11.93 -3.13
CA ALA A 238 2.65 11.28 -1.96
C ALA A 238 3.16 11.88 -0.64
N LYS A 239 4.44 12.28 -0.57
CA LYS A 239 5.01 12.98 0.60
C LYS A 239 4.39 14.37 0.77
N ILE A 240 4.32 15.16 -0.29
CA ILE A 240 3.67 16.48 -0.24
C ILE A 240 2.22 16.34 0.26
N MET A 241 1.48 15.34 -0.25
CA MET A 241 0.11 15.05 0.20
C MET A 241 0.05 14.63 1.67
N TYR A 242 1.01 13.82 2.13
CA TYR A 242 1.11 13.36 3.51
C TYR A 242 1.36 14.53 4.48
N ASP A 243 2.33 15.37 4.15
CA ASP A 243 2.77 16.53 4.94
C ASP A 243 1.68 17.59 5.03
N TYR A 244 0.99 17.88 3.92
CA TYR A 244 -0.11 18.85 3.90
C TYR A 244 -1.19 18.53 4.94
N ARG A 245 -1.47 17.25 5.17
CA ARG A 245 -2.44 16.84 6.20
C ARG A 245 -1.84 16.81 7.59
N ALA A 246 -0.53 16.53 7.77
CA ALA A 246 0.10 16.59 9.10
C ALA A 246 -0.06 17.98 9.72
N VAL A 247 0.10 19.03 8.91
CA VAL A 247 -0.12 20.44 9.31
C VAL A 247 -1.60 20.72 9.58
N ASN A 248 -2.51 20.31 8.69
CA ASN A 248 -3.94 20.60 8.84
C ASN A 248 -4.67 19.76 9.90
N THR A 249 -4.10 18.65 10.39
CA THR A 249 -4.67 17.90 11.53
C THR A 249 -4.58 18.65 12.86
N ILE A 250 -3.74 19.70 12.95
CA ILE A 250 -3.60 20.50 14.18
C ILE A 250 -4.74 21.53 14.30
N ASP A 251 -5.37 21.93 13.19
CA ASP A 251 -6.32 23.08 13.17
C ASP A 251 -7.80 22.73 12.92
N SER A 252 -8.18 21.47 12.69
CA SER A 252 -9.56 21.16 12.26
C SER A 252 -10.38 20.34 13.27
N GLN A 253 -10.95 21.03 14.28
CA GLN A 253 -12.19 20.60 14.94
C GLN A 253 -13.46 21.18 14.28
N HIS A 254 -13.35 22.14 13.36
CA HIS A 254 -14.53 22.72 12.69
C HIS A 254 -14.22 23.11 11.24
N ALA A 255 -14.47 22.21 10.28
CA ALA A 255 -14.62 22.58 8.87
C ALA A 255 -15.31 21.45 8.08
N ASP A 256 -16.63 21.33 8.27
CA ASP A 256 -17.52 20.87 7.22
C ASP A 256 -17.87 22.10 6.37
N SER A 257 -16.99 22.42 5.42
CA SER A 257 -17.33 23.34 4.34
C SER A 257 -17.00 22.63 3.03
N ASP A 258 -18.00 22.50 2.18
CA ASP A 258 -17.90 21.96 0.84
C ASP A 258 -16.70 22.59 0.12
N ALA A 259 -15.67 21.77 -0.10
CA ALA A 259 -14.42 22.19 -0.72
C ALA A 259 -14.71 22.71 -2.12
N ASP A 260 -14.35 23.97 -2.32
CA ASP A 260 -14.49 24.73 -3.55
C ASP A 260 -13.85 23.99 -4.73
N ALA A 261 -14.49 24.08 -5.90
CA ALA A 261 -14.31 23.17 -7.04
C ALA A 261 -12.98 23.35 -7.83
N ASN A 262 -11.98 24.03 -7.26
CA ASN A 262 -10.69 24.23 -7.90
C ASN A 262 -9.71 23.13 -7.50
N ALA A 263 -9.09 22.50 -8.50
CA ALA A 263 -8.05 21.52 -8.30
C ALA A 263 -6.94 22.09 -7.41
N SER A 264 -6.50 21.33 -6.41
CA SER A 264 -5.36 21.77 -5.58
C SER A 264 -4.11 21.91 -6.46
N PRO A 265 -3.15 22.80 -6.14
CA PRO A 265 -1.92 22.94 -6.93
C PRO A 265 -1.18 21.61 -7.15
N LEU A 266 -1.20 20.72 -6.15
CA LEU A 266 -0.62 19.38 -6.23
C LEU A 266 -1.37 18.49 -7.23
N GLU A 267 -2.71 18.58 -7.25
CA GLU A 267 -3.52 17.84 -8.22
C GLU A 267 -3.17 18.24 -9.66
N GLU A 268 -3.08 19.55 -9.92
CA GLU A 268 -2.69 20.04 -11.24
C GLU A 268 -1.31 19.54 -11.63
N GLU A 269 -0.35 19.56 -10.70
CA GLU A 269 0.99 19.06 -10.92
C GLU A 269 1.00 17.57 -11.29
N ILE A 270 0.27 16.74 -10.52
CA ILE A 270 0.17 15.30 -10.77
C ILE A 270 -0.47 15.05 -12.14
N LEU A 271 -1.61 15.68 -12.44
CA LEU A 271 -2.34 15.46 -13.69
C LEU A 271 -1.59 15.99 -14.91
N GLN A 272 -0.92 17.14 -14.81
CA GLN A 272 -0.07 17.64 -15.89
C GLN A 272 1.17 16.76 -16.10
N GLY A 273 1.78 16.29 -15.01
CA GLY A 273 2.98 15.47 -15.03
C GLY A 273 2.76 14.05 -15.56
N SER A 274 1.62 13.44 -15.20
CA SER A 274 1.29 12.06 -15.59
C SER A 274 0.42 11.97 -16.85
N ASN A 275 -0.44 12.97 -17.07
CA ASN A 275 -1.52 12.92 -18.05
C ASN A 275 -1.59 14.19 -18.91
N GLY A 276 -0.46 14.84 -19.19
CA GLY A 276 -0.42 16.21 -19.73
C GLY A 276 -1.28 16.50 -20.96
N GLU A 277 -1.28 15.63 -21.98
CA GLU A 277 -2.14 15.81 -23.17
C GLU A 277 -3.62 15.69 -22.85
N TRP A 278 -3.96 14.66 -22.05
CA TRP A 278 -5.33 14.44 -21.61
C TRP A 278 -5.81 15.60 -20.72
N TYR A 279 -4.98 16.05 -19.78
CA TYR A 279 -5.30 17.14 -18.87
C TYR A 279 -5.55 18.44 -19.63
N LYS A 280 -4.65 18.84 -20.54
CA LYS A 280 -4.83 20.05 -21.37
C LYS A 280 -6.16 20.06 -22.12
N LYS A 281 -6.60 18.90 -22.61
CA LYS A 281 -7.84 18.77 -23.38
C LYS A 281 -9.09 18.71 -22.50
N TYR A 282 -9.00 18.06 -21.35
CA TYR A 282 -10.18 17.66 -20.57
C TYR A 282 -10.27 18.32 -19.19
N LYS A 283 -9.34 19.20 -18.82
CA LYS A 283 -9.30 19.86 -17.50
C LYS A 283 -10.56 20.64 -17.13
N ASP A 284 -11.37 21.05 -18.11
CA ASP A 284 -12.61 21.81 -17.89
C ASP A 284 -13.88 20.96 -18.15
N TYR A 285 -13.74 19.67 -18.46
CA TYR A 285 -14.87 18.79 -18.77
C TYR A 285 -15.45 18.20 -17.48
N ASP A 286 -16.77 18.23 -17.31
CA ASP A 286 -17.41 17.41 -16.29
C ASP A 286 -17.30 15.91 -16.63
N VAL A 287 -17.47 15.05 -15.62
CA VAL A 287 -17.30 13.60 -15.78
C VAL A 287 -18.27 13.01 -16.81
N ASN A 288 -19.52 13.49 -16.88
CA ASN A 288 -20.50 12.95 -17.81
C ASN A 288 -20.14 13.27 -19.26
N ARG A 289 -19.75 14.53 -19.54
CA ARG A 289 -19.30 14.98 -20.85
C ARG A 289 -18.07 14.21 -21.31
N LEU A 290 -17.09 14.07 -20.42
CA LEU A 290 -15.86 13.34 -20.70
C LEU A 290 -16.15 11.89 -21.10
N ARG A 291 -16.94 11.17 -20.29
CA ARG A 291 -17.28 9.76 -20.55
C ARG A 291 -18.09 9.60 -21.83
N MET A 292 -18.98 10.53 -22.14
CA MET A 292 -19.71 10.54 -23.41
C MET A 292 -18.74 10.62 -24.59
N GLU A 293 -17.74 11.51 -24.54
CA GLU A 293 -16.72 11.61 -25.58
C GLU A 293 -15.90 10.31 -25.71
N MET A 294 -15.47 9.71 -24.59
CA MET A 294 -14.72 8.45 -24.62
C MET A 294 -15.52 7.31 -25.26
N ARG A 295 -16.82 7.21 -24.95
CA ARG A 295 -17.74 6.26 -25.59
C ARG A 295 -17.86 6.50 -27.09
N LEU A 296 -17.99 7.75 -27.53
CA LEU A 296 -18.08 8.10 -28.95
C LEU A 296 -16.79 7.76 -29.70
N LYS A 297 -15.63 8.08 -29.14
CA LYS A 297 -14.33 7.73 -29.72
C LYS A 297 -14.14 6.24 -29.89
N ARG A 298 -14.49 5.43 -28.87
CA ARG A 298 -14.35 3.97 -28.92
C ARG A 298 -15.27 3.36 -29.99
N ARG A 299 -16.52 3.87 -30.11
CA ARG A 299 -17.44 3.47 -31.19
C ARG A 299 -16.91 3.85 -32.58
N ALA A 300 -16.33 5.04 -32.73
CA ALA A 300 -15.72 5.47 -33.98
C ALA A 300 -14.53 4.57 -34.36
N LYS A 301 -13.62 4.28 -33.41
CA LYS A 301 -12.51 3.34 -33.62
C LYS A 301 -13.00 1.95 -34.06
N TRP A 302 -14.02 1.41 -33.40
CA TRP A 302 -14.60 0.11 -33.75
C TRP A 302 -15.19 0.07 -35.17
N ARG A 303 -15.79 1.19 -35.63
CA ARG A 303 -16.31 1.31 -36.99
C ARG A 303 -15.20 1.43 -38.04
N LEU A 304 -14.06 2.02 -37.68
CA LEU A 304 -12.90 2.15 -38.57
C LEU A 304 -12.04 0.88 -38.64
N SER A 305 -12.15 0.00 -37.64
CA SER A 305 -11.46 -1.30 -37.60
C SER A 305 -12.26 -2.44 -38.24
N LYS A 306 -13.43 -2.14 -38.79
CA LYS A 306 -14.28 -3.06 -39.56
C LYS A 306 -14.17 -2.75 -41.04
#